data_AF-A0A2R6QM05-F1
#
_entry.id   AF-A0A2R6QM05-F1
#
_cell.length_a   1.000
_cell.length_b   1.000
_cell.length_c   1.000
_cell.angle_alpha   90.00
_cell.angle_beta   90.00
_cell.angle_gamma   90.00
#
_symmetry.space_group_name_H-M   'P 1'
#
loop_
_entity.id
_entity.type
_entity.pdbx_description
1 polymer ?
#
loop_
_entity_poly.entity_id
_entity_poly.type
_entity_poly.pdbx_seq_one_letter_code
_entity_poly.pdbx_strand_id
1 'polypeptide(L)'
;MASKDDTAAGKLNDQTRCPVEEVALVVPETDDPSLPVMTFRAWFLGLTLCAVLIFLNTFFLYRTQPLTISAILMQIAALPLGKFMASTLPTTQYSVFGRSFRLNPGPFNMKEHVIITVIANCGVSIGGGDAYLVGTLVAGTVNLAVAWWMLGSIENICDVEALHPESPWTCPKFRVTFDSSVIWGLIGPGRLFGPGGLYRNLVWLFLVGAVLPVPVWILSKIFPKKKWIALINIPVISYGFAGMPPATPTNIASWIITGTIFNYFVFKFRKGWWQKYNYVLSAALDAGTAFMGVLLFFALQNEGRNLKWWGTEPDHCPLATCPTARSIVVQGCPVFK
;
A
#
# COMPACT_ATOMS: atom_id res chain seq x y z
N MET A 1 7.41 52.32 -23.13
CA MET A 1 6.41 51.36 -23.65
C MET A 1 6.82 50.01 -23.11
N ALA A 2 6.26 49.60 -21.97
CA ALA A 2 6.44 48.23 -21.47
C ALA A 2 5.68 47.31 -22.44
N SER A 3 6.39 46.32 -22.98
CA SER A 3 5.85 45.43 -23.99
C SER A 3 4.63 44.69 -23.45
N LYS A 4 3.55 44.65 -24.23
CA LYS A 4 2.33 43.90 -23.94
C LYS A 4 2.60 42.39 -23.81
N ASP A 5 3.76 41.93 -24.28
CA ASP A 5 4.22 40.54 -24.18
C ASP A 5 4.80 40.19 -22.79
N ASP A 6 5.41 41.14 -22.07
CA ASP A 6 5.96 40.88 -20.72
C ASP A 6 4.84 40.61 -19.69
N THR A 7 3.66 41.20 -19.92
CA THR A 7 2.49 41.00 -19.04
C THR A 7 1.76 39.69 -19.34
N ALA A 8 1.87 39.17 -20.56
CA ALA A 8 1.30 37.88 -20.95
C ALA A 8 2.21 36.71 -20.54
N ALA A 9 3.53 36.85 -20.72
CA ALA A 9 4.52 35.87 -20.25
C ALA A 9 4.54 35.76 -18.72
N GLY A 10 4.43 36.88 -18.00
CA GLY A 10 4.30 36.89 -16.54
C GLY A 10 3.01 36.24 -16.03
N LYS A 11 1.89 36.37 -16.76
CA LYS A 11 0.60 35.75 -16.40
C LYS A 11 0.53 34.25 -16.73
N LEU A 12 1.26 33.78 -17.75
CA LEU A 12 1.31 32.37 -18.12
C LEU A 12 2.13 31.54 -17.11
N ASN A 13 3.22 32.11 -16.59
CA ASN A 13 4.01 31.47 -15.53
C ASN A 13 3.24 31.29 -14.21
N ASP A 14 2.43 32.28 -13.82
CA ASP A 14 1.67 32.24 -12.57
C ASP A 14 0.55 31.18 -12.55
N GLN A 15 0.02 30.81 -13.72
CA GLN A 15 -0.99 29.74 -13.85
C GLN A 15 -0.40 28.32 -13.90
N THR A 16 0.88 28.19 -14.26
CA THR A 16 1.56 26.89 -14.39
C THR A 16 2.28 26.49 -13.09
N ARG A 17 2.45 27.46 -12.19
CA ARG A 17 3.13 27.29 -10.91
C ARG A 17 2.29 26.47 -9.95
N CYS A 18 2.93 25.51 -9.28
CA CYS A 18 2.25 24.73 -8.26
C CYS A 18 1.80 25.66 -7.12
N PRO A 19 0.51 25.64 -6.71
CA PRO A 19 0.01 26.51 -5.64
C PRO A 19 0.58 26.13 -4.26
N VAL A 20 1.25 24.99 -4.16
CA VAL A 20 1.94 24.51 -2.95
C VAL A 20 3.40 24.93 -3.02
N GLU A 21 3.78 25.89 -2.17
CA GLU A 21 5.11 26.49 -2.16
C GLU A 21 6.21 25.45 -1.90
N GLU A 22 5.94 24.47 -1.04
CA GLU A 22 6.89 23.39 -0.74
C GLU A 22 7.16 22.50 -1.95
N VAL A 23 6.17 22.28 -2.83
CA VAL A 23 6.36 21.48 -4.05
C VAL A 23 7.13 22.26 -5.10
N ALA A 24 6.82 23.55 -5.27
CA ALA A 24 7.58 24.45 -6.14
C ALA A 24 9.04 24.62 -5.66
N LEU A 25 9.25 24.50 -4.33
CA LEU A 25 10.53 24.33 -3.63
C LEU A 25 11.46 23.26 -4.21
N VAL A 26 10.86 22.11 -4.51
CA VAL A 26 11.57 20.83 -4.58
C VAL A 26 11.59 20.29 -6.02
N VAL A 27 10.59 20.65 -6.82
CA VAL A 27 10.43 20.18 -8.20
C VAL A 27 10.79 21.34 -9.15
N PRO A 28 11.79 21.17 -10.04
CA PRO A 28 12.06 22.17 -11.05
C PRO A 28 10.86 22.32 -12.00
N GLU A 29 10.47 23.56 -12.28
CA GLU A 29 9.31 23.90 -13.14
C GLU A 29 9.62 23.72 -14.64
N THR A 30 10.89 23.54 -15.00
CA THR A 30 11.34 23.39 -16.39
C THR A 30 11.70 21.93 -16.70
N ASP A 31 11.18 21.41 -17.81
CA ASP A 31 11.56 20.09 -18.33
C ASP A 31 12.67 20.20 -19.40
N ASP A 32 13.70 19.37 -19.28
CA ASP A 32 14.73 19.21 -20.32
C ASP A 32 14.44 17.95 -21.16
N PRO A 33 13.92 18.08 -22.39
CA PRO A 33 13.56 16.94 -23.24
C PRO A 33 14.76 16.15 -23.77
N SER A 34 15.98 16.65 -23.62
CA SER A 34 17.19 15.96 -24.11
C SER A 34 17.67 14.84 -23.18
N LEU A 35 17.19 14.82 -21.93
CA LEU A 35 17.61 13.84 -20.93
C LEU A 35 17.10 12.43 -21.28
N PRO A 36 17.98 11.41 -21.27
CA PRO A 36 17.58 10.04 -21.59
C PRO A 36 16.71 9.46 -20.48
N VAL A 37 15.59 8.82 -20.85
CA VAL A 37 14.60 8.25 -19.92
C VAL A 37 14.65 6.73 -19.91
N MET A 38 14.42 6.11 -21.07
CA MET A 38 14.28 4.64 -21.22
C MET A 38 15.63 3.97 -21.52
N THR A 39 16.57 4.08 -20.57
CA THR A 39 17.91 3.51 -20.71
C THR A 39 17.97 2.03 -20.29
N PHE A 40 19.04 1.33 -20.65
CA PHE A 40 19.27 -0.05 -20.20
C PHE A 40 19.24 -0.17 -18.66
N ARG A 41 19.90 0.75 -17.95
CA ARG A 41 19.89 0.74 -16.47
C ARG A 41 18.50 0.99 -15.90
N ALA A 42 17.69 1.85 -16.52
CA ALA A 42 16.33 2.11 -16.07
C ALA A 42 15.44 0.86 -16.19
N TRP A 43 15.55 0.14 -17.31
CA TRP A 43 14.87 -1.14 -17.50
C TRP A 43 15.38 -2.22 -16.53
N PHE A 44 16.69 -2.40 -16.44
CA PHE A 44 17.29 -3.43 -15.60
C PHE A 44 16.94 -3.22 -14.12
N LEU A 45 17.14 -2.02 -13.59
CA LEU A 45 16.81 -1.70 -12.20
C LEU A 45 15.30 -1.74 -11.96
N GLY A 46 14.50 -1.14 -12.84
CA GLY A 46 13.04 -1.11 -12.69
C GLY A 46 12.44 -2.51 -12.62
N LEU A 47 12.79 -3.39 -13.56
CA LEU A 47 12.26 -4.75 -13.61
C LEU A 47 12.79 -5.62 -12.46
N THR A 48 14.07 -5.49 -12.10
CA THR A 48 14.65 -6.24 -10.98
C THR A 48 14.03 -5.83 -9.65
N LEU A 49 13.90 -4.53 -9.39
CA LEU A 49 13.27 -4.02 -8.17
C LEU A 49 11.78 -4.40 -8.12
N CYS A 50 11.08 -4.35 -9.25
CA CYS A 50 9.70 -4.84 -9.34
C CYS A 50 9.60 -6.33 -8.97
N ALA A 51 10.46 -7.18 -9.54
CA ALA A 51 10.48 -8.62 -9.28
C ALA A 51 10.82 -8.96 -7.82
N VAL A 52 11.79 -8.25 -7.22
CA VAL A 52 12.14 -8.42 -5.80
C VAL A 52 10.99 -7.97 -4.90
N LEU A 53 10.38 -6.81 -5.19
CA LEU A 53 9.31 -6.28 -4.36
C LEU A 53 8.07 -7.19 -4.37
N ILE A 54 7.64 -7.66 -5.55
CA ILE A 54 6.50 -8.57 -5.64
C ILE A 54 6.80 -9.92 -5.00
N PHE A 55 8.04 -10.42 -5.10
CA PHE A 55 8.46 -11.63 -4.41
C PHE A 55 8.26 -11.48 -2.89
N LEU A 56 8.81 -10.42 -2.30
CA LEU A 56 8.71 -10.18 -0.86
C LEU A 56 7.25 -9.98 -0.43
N ASN A 57 6.48 -9.16 -1.16
CA ASN A 57 5.07 -8.91 -0.84
C ASN A 57 4.21 -10.17 -0.96
N THR A 58 4.46 -11.01 -1.96
CA THR A 58 3.75 -12.30 -2.11
C THR A 58 4.13 -13.24 -0.98
N PHE A 59 5.41 -13.32 -0.63
CA PHE A 59 5.92 -14.17 0.44
C PHE A 59 5.34 -13.82 1.81
N PHE A 60 5.35 -12.53 2.17
CA PHE A 60 4.81 -12.07 3.45
C PHE A 60 3.29 -12.14 3.53
N LEU A 61 2.58 -12.28 2.41
CA LEU A 61 1.12 -12.33 2.38
C LEU A 61 0.53 -13.56 3.09
N TYR A 62 1.22 -14.69 3.02
CA TYR A 62 0.78 -15.96 3.62
C TYR A 62 1.01 -15.99 5.14
N ARG A 63 1.72 -15.00 5.69
CA ARG A 63 2.04 -14.93 7.11
C ARG A 63 0.82 -14.55 7.95
N THR A 64 0.83 -14.95 9.22
CA THR A 64 -0.17 -14.57 10.23
C THR A 64 -0.29 -13.07 10.39
N GLN A 65 0.84 -12.36 10.42
CA GLN A 65 0.85 -10.91 10.34
C GLN A 65 1.45 -10.50 8.99
N PRO A 66 0.62 -10.23 7.98
CA PRO A 66 1.12 -9.89 6.66
C PRO A 66 1.83 -8.54 6.69
N LEU A 67 3.07 -8.50 6.20
CA LEU A 67 3.84 -7.28 5.99
C LEU A 67 3.71 -6.88 4.53
N THR A 68 3.26 -5.65 4.28
CA THR A 68 3.27 -5.06 2.93
C THR A 68 4.43 -4.08 2.85
N ILE A 69 5.39 -4.37 1.98
CA ILE A 69 6.52 -3.50 1.69
C ILE A 69 6.08 -2.50 0.64
N SER A 70 6.12 -1.22 1.00
CA SER A 70 5.83 -0.14 0.06
C SER A 70 6.94 0.04 -0.97
N ALA A 71 6.61 0.71 -2.07
CA ALA A 71 7.60 1.03 -3.10
C ALA A 71 8.72 1.94 -2.59
N ILE A 72 8.51 2.69 -1.49
CA ILE A 72 9.47 3.67 -0.95
C ILE A 72 10.84 3.02 -0.71
N LEU A 73 10.87 1.80 -0.17
CA LEU A 73 12.12 1.08 0.09
C LEU A 73 12.91 0.83 -1.20
N MET A 74 12.23 0.41 -2.27
CA MET A 74 12.85 0.19 -3.58
C MET A 74 13.28 1.50 -4.24
N GLN A 75 12.54 2.59 -4.03
CA GLN A 75 12.90 3.92 -4.51
C GLN A 75 14.19 4.42 -3.84
N ILE A 76 14.31 4.26 -2.53
CA ILE A 76 15.53 4.62 -1.78
C ILE A 76 16.72 3.80 -2.30
N ALA A 77 16.53 2.51 -2.56
CA ALA A 77 17.58 1.63 -3.10
C ALA A 77 17.96 1.95 -4.56
N ALA A 78 17.00 2.41 -5.38
CA ALA A 78 17.23 2.71 -6.79
C ALA A 78 18.25 3.83 -7.00
N LEU A 79 18.33 4.82 -6.10
CA LEU A 79 19.25 5.95 -6.23
C LEU A 79 20.74 5.55 -6.14
N PRO A 80 21.23 4.90 -5.07
CA PRO A 80 22.63 4.46 -4.98
C PRO A 80 22.96 3.41 -6.06
N LEU A 81 22.05 2.48 -6.36
CA LEU A 81 22.25 1.49 -7.42
C LEU A 81 22.33 2.13 -8.81
N GLY A 82 21.48 3.12 -9.10
CA GLY A 82 21.51 3.88 -10.35
C GLY A 82 22.82 4.66 -10.54
N LYS A 83 23.29 5.33 -9.48
CA LYS A 83 24.60 6.01 -9.48
C LYS A 83 25.77 5.03 -9.66
N PHE A 84 25.71 3.87 -9.00
CA PHE A 84 26.72 2.83 -9.13
C PHE A 84 26.78 2.28 -10.56
N MET A 85 25.63 1.97 -11.18
CA MET A 85 25.57 1.53 -12.58
C MET A 85 26.03 2.62 -13.55
N ALA A 86 25.74 3.89 -13.26
CA ALA A 86 26.25 5.02 -14.05
C ALA A 86 27.78 5.15 -14.00
N SER A 87 28.41 4.76 -12.88
CA SER A 87 29.87 4.80 -12.74
C SER A 87 30.57 3.55 -13.29
N THR A 88 29.90 2.41 -13.34
CA THR A 88 30.52 1.12 -13.67
C THR A 88 30.22 0.64 -15.08
N LEU A 89 29.09 1.03 -15.68
CA LEU A 89 28.73 0.57 -17.02
C LEU A 89 29.59 1.23 -18.10
N PRO A 90 30.01 0.46 -19.12
CA PRO A 90 30.82 0.97 -20.22
C PRO A 90 30.00 1.93 -21.10
N THR A 91 30.68 2.99 -21.56
CA THR A 91 30.16 3.98 -22.52
C THR A 91 30.31 3.52 -23.98
N THR A 92 30.85 2.32 -24.19
CA THR A 92 31.08 1.72 -25.51
C THR A 92 29.78 1.58 -26.30
N GLN A 93 29.85 1.89 -27.60
CA GLN A 93 28.73 1.80 -28.52
C GLN A 93 28.67 0.38 -29.12
N TYR A 94 27.57 -0.32 -28.86
CA TYR A 94 27.31 -1.65 -29.41
C TYR A 94 26.39 -1.51 -30.62
N SER A 95 26.73 -2.20 -31.72
CA SER A 95 25.87 -2.27 -32.91
C SER A 95 25.26 -3.66 -32.99
N VAL A 96 23.93 -3.75 -32.88
CA VAL A 96 23.19 -5.01 -32.95
C VAL A 96 22.02 -4.81 -33.91
N PHE A 97 21.88 -5.69 -34.90
CA PHE A 97 20.85 -5.62 -35.94
C PHE A 97 20.72 -4.23 -36.61
N GLY A 98 21.85 -3.60 -36.94
CA GLY A 98 21.89 -2.30 -37.63
C GLY A 98 21.49 -1.09 -36.77
N ARG A 99 21.22 -1.27 -35.47
CA ARG A 99 20.99 -0.19 -34.51
C ARG A 99 22.15 -0.11 -33.53
N SER A 100 22.70 1.10 -33.37
CA SER A 100 23.74 1.35 -32.38
C SER A 100 23.14 1.84 -31.07
N PHE A 101 23.44 1.17 -29.95
CA PHE A 101 23.02 1.60 -28.62
C PHE A 101 24.22 1.70 -27.67
N ARG A 102 24.10 2.59 -26.67
CA ARG A 102 25.07 2.75 -25.60
C ARG A 102 24.46 2.21 -24.30
N LEU A 103 25.21 1.37 -23.57
CA LEU A 103 24.77 0.85 -22.28
C LEU A 103 24.72 1.95 -21.20
N ASN A 104 25.66 2.91 -21.28
CA ASN A 104 25.73 4.05 -20.40
C ASN A 104 25.67 5.37 -21.21
N PRO A 105 24.47 5.94 -21.43
CA PRO A 105 24.32 7.15 -22.24
C PRO A 105 24.74 8.45 -21.52
N GLY A 106 24.89 8.44 -20.19
CA GLY A 106 25.24 9.64 -19.43
C GLY A 106 25.11 9.44 -17.91
N PRO A 107 25.23 10.50 -17.10
CA PRO A 107 25.02 10.42 -15.66
C PRO A 107 23.58 10.02 -15.30
N PHE A 108 23.39 9.42 -14.12
CA PHE A 108 22.06 9.06 -13.62
C PHE A 108 21.21 10.31 -13.38
N ASN A 109 20.04 10.40 -14.01
CA ASN A 109 19.18 11.58 -13.97
C ASN A 109 17.83 11.33 -13.27
N MET A 110 17.08 12.41 -13.03
CA MET A 110 15.78 12.32 -12.34
C MET A 110 14.71 11.56 -13.14
N LYS A 111 14.72 11.64 -14.48
CA LYS A 111 13.75 10.93 -15.33
C LYS A 111 13.95 9.42 -15.28
N GLU A 112 15.21 8.97 -15.29
CA GLU A 112 15.56 7.56 -15.09
C GLU A 112 15.12 7.07 -13.71
N HIS A 113 15.32 7.89 -12.67
CA HIS A 113 14.85 7.56 -11.34
C HIS A 113 13.32 7.41 -11.31
N VAL A 114 12.58 8.40 -11.85
CA VAL A 114 11.11 8.39 -11.91
C VAL A 114 10.57 7.19 -12.67
N ILE A 115 11.15 6.83 -13.82
CA ILE A 115 10.64 5.65 -14.54
C ILE A 115 10.94 4.34 -13.80
N ILE A 116 12.10 4.23 -13.15
CA ILE A 116 12.41 3.08 -12.29
C ILE A 116 11.36 2.98 -11.17
N THR A 117 10.99 4.08 -10.53
CA THR A 117 9.99 4.06 -9.45
C THR A 117 8.62 3.66 -9.94
N VAL A 118 8.19 4.12 -11.13
CA VAL A 118 6.93 3.74 -11.76
C VAL A 118 6.90 2.23 -12.03
N ILE A 119 7.97 1.66 -12.59
CA ILE A 119 8.06 0.22 -12.87
C ILE A 119 8.08 -0.58 -11.56
N ALA A 120 8.89 -0.15 -10.58
CA ALA A 120 9.01 -0.85 -9.31
C ALA A 120 7.70 -0.84 -8.51
N ASN A 121 6.88 0.21 -8.62
CA ASN A 121 5.60 0.33 -7.92
C ASN A 121 4.61 -0.78 -8.31
N CYS A 122 4.73 -1.34 -9.53
CA CYS A 122 3.98 -2.53 -9.95
C CYS A 122 4.18 -3.73 -9.01
N GLY A 123 5.29 -3.78 -8.27
CA GLY A 123 5.56 -4.84 -7.31
C GLY A 123 4.82 -4.72 -5.98
N VAL A 124 4.11 -3.61 -5.74
CA VAL A 124 3.27 -3.43 -4.54
C VAL A 124 1.91 -4.13 -4.71
N SER A 125 1.31 -4.01 -5.89
CA SER A 125 -0.05 -4.51 -6.16
C SER A 125 -0.05 -6.01 -6.47
N ILE A 126 -0.57 -6.79 -5.52
CA ILE A 126 -0.78 -8.22 -5.68
C ILE A 126 -1.99 -8.43 -6.59
N GLY A 127 -1.76 -8.75 -7.87
CA GLY A 127 -2.82 -8.96 -8.86
C GLY A 127 -2.84 -8.00 -10.06
N GLY A 128 -1.85 -7.11 -10.20
CA GLY A 128 -1.59 -6.40 -11.47
C GLY A 128 -2.52 -5.24 -11.83
N GLY A 129 -2.77 -4.32 -10.89
CA GLY A 129 -3.64 -3.14 -11.09
C GLY A 129 -2.95 -1.86 -11.59
N ASP A 130 -1.65 -1.90 -11.89
CA ASP A 130 -0.85 -0.71 -12.18
C ASP A 130 -0.77 -0.40 -13.68
N ALA A 131 -0.65 0.89 -14.01
CA ALA A 131 -0.76 1.43 -15.37
C ALA A 131 0.45 1.17 -16.29
N TYR A 132 1.40 0.30 -15.88
CA TYR A 132 2.60 0.01 -16.67
C TYR A 132 2.67 -1.47 -17.09
N LEU A 133 2.33 -1.73 -18.36
CA LEU A 133 2.14 -3.08 -18.90
C LEU A 133 3.29 -4.05 -18.60
N VAL A 134 4.54 -3.64 -18.85
CA VAL A 134 5.69 -4.55 -18.68
C VAL A 134 5.92 -4.87 -17.20
N GLY A 135 5.75 -3.89 -16.32
CA GLY A 135 5.84 -4.08 -14.87
C GLY A 135 4.74 -5.01 -14.36
N THR A 136 3.52 -4.84 -14.84
CA THR A 136 2.38 -5.69 -14.51
C THR A 136 2.57 -7.14 -14.98
N LEU A 137 3.13 -7.36 -16.18
CA LEU A 137 3.45 -8.70 -16.67
C LEU A 137 4.50 -9.38 -15.78
N VAL A 138 5.60 -8.69 -15.47
CA VAL A 138 6.63 -9.24 -14.57
C VAL A 138 6.07 -9.49 -13.18
N ALA A 139 5.32 -8.55 -12.62
CA ALA A 139 4.70 -8.69 -11.30
C ALA A 139 3.74 -9.89 -11.26
N GLY A 140 2.86 -10.02 -12.25
CA GLY A 140 1.92 -11.15 -12.35
C GLY A 140 2.62 -12.49 -12.49
N THR A 141 3.64 -12.59 -13.34
CA THR A 141 4.41 -13.83 -13.53
C THR A 141 5.17 -14.23 -12.26
N VAL A 142 5.87 -13.29 -11.61
CA VAL A 142 6.62 -13.57 -10.38
C VAL A 142 5.66 -13.90 -9.24
N ASN A 143 4.55 -13.17 -9.10
CA ASN A 143 3.53 -13.46 -8.10
C ASN A 143 3.00 -14.89 -8.24
N LEU A 144 2.63 -15.30 -9.45
CA LEU A 144 2.15 -16.66 -9.71
C LEU A 144 3.23 -17.71 -9.43
N ALA A 145 4.46 -17.47 -9.86
CA ALA A 145 5.57 -18.38 -9.64
C ALA A 145 5.87 -18.57 -8.14
N VAL A 146 5.87 -17.48 -7.36
CA VAL A 146 6.08 -17.52 -5.90
C VAL A 146 4.93 -18.21 -5.21
N ALA A 147 3.68 -17.89 -5.57
CA ALA A 147 2.51 -18.55 -5.01
C ALA A 147 2.57 -20.07 -5.24
N TRP A 148 2.89 -20.50 -6.47
CA TRP A 148 3.01 -21.92 -6.79
C TRP A 148 4.17 -22.59 -6.06
N TRP A 149 5.32 -21.92 -5.96
CA TRP A 149 6.47 -22.39 -5.19
C TRP A 149 6.16 -22.56 -3.71
N MET A 150 5.45 -21.60 -3.09
CA MET A 150 5.09 -21.66 -1.68
C MET A 150 4.10 -22.80 -1.39
N LEU A 151 3.08 -22.95 -2.23
CA LEU A 151 2.10 -24.04 -2.11
C LEU A 151 2.74 -25.42 -2.32
N GLY A 152 3.77 -25.52 -3.16
CA GLY A 152 4.48 -26.79 -3.42
C GLY A 152 5.57 -27.11 -2.40
N SER A 153 6.14 -26.11 -1.72
CA SER A 153 7.27 -26.30 -0.80
C SER A 153 6.86 -26.43 0.67
N ILE A 154 5.70 -25.90 1.07
CA ILE A 154 5.21 -25.92 2.46
C ILE A 154 3.97 -26.80 2.54
N GLU A 155 4.10 -27.97 3.16
CA GLU A 155 2.97 -28.87 3.42
C GLU A 155 1.96 -28.22 4.37
N ASN A 156 0.67 -28.40 4.08
CA ASN A 156 -0.47 -27.87 4.88
C ASN A 156 -0.43 -26.35 5.14
N ILE A 157 0.12 -25.58 4.20
CA ILE A 157 0.08 -24.11 4.26
C ILE A 157 -1.37 -23.62 4.34
N CYS A 158 -1.64 -22.62 5.21
CA CYS A 158 -2.96 -22.05 5.46
C CYS A 158 -3.97 -22.94 6.20
N ASP A 159 -3.63 -24.20 6.49
CA ASP A 159 -4.45 -25.10 7.31
C ASP A 159 -4.05 -24.98 8.78
N VAL A 160 -4.85 -24.25 9.56
CA VAL A 160 -4.57 -23.99 10.98
C VAL A 160 -4.78 -25.20 11.89
N GLU A 161 -5.44 -26.26 11.41
CA GLU A 161 -5.73 -27.47 12.19
C GLU A 161 -4.66 -28.53 11.98
N ALA A 162 -4.17 -28.68 10.74
CA ALA A 162 -3.12 -29.65 10.40
C ALA A 162 -1.69 -29.13 10.64
N LEU A 163 -1.51 -27.81 10.79
CA LEU A 163 -0.20 -27.19 10.95
C LEU A 163 0.20 -27.02 12.43
N HIS A 164 1.50 -27.04 12.71
CA HIS A 164 1.99 -26.86 14.08
C HIS A 164 1.53 -25.51 14.67
N PRO A 165 1.07 -25.44 15.94
CA PRO A 165 0.48 -24.21 16.52
C PRO A 165 1.38 -22.97 16.52
N GLU A 166 2.70 -23.16 16.38
CA GLU A 166 3.68 -22.07 16.34
C GLU A 166 4.11 -21.67 14.92
N SER A 167 3.47 -22.26 13.91
CA SER A 167 3.77 -21.95 12.51
C SER A 167 3.22 -20.58 12.11
N PRO A 168 4.02 -19.73 11.46
CA PRO A 168 3.61 -18.39 11.07
C PRO A 168 2.73 -18.33 9.81
N TRP A 169 2.31 -19.47 9.24
CA TRP A 169 1.68 -19.56 7.91
C TRP A 169 0.16 -19.80 7.96
N THR A 170 -0.59 -18.80 8.44
CA THR A 170 -2.06 -18.90 8.65
C THR A 170 -2.92 -18.23 7.58
N CYS A 171 -2.31 -17.46 6.66
CA CYS A 171 -2.95 -16.92 5.46
C CYS A 171 -4.27 -16.14 5.68
N PRO A 172 -4.31 -15.14 6.58
CA PRO A 172 -5.55 -14.44 6.94
C PRO A 172 -6.22 -13.74 5.75
N LYS A 173 -5.45 -13.14 4.84
CA LYS A 173 -6.00 -12.43 3.67
C LYS A 173 -6.68 -13.37 2.67
N PHE A 174 -6.13 -14.58 2.49
CA PHE A 174 -6.72 -15.58 1.61
C PHE A 174 -8.01 -16.16 2.21
N ARG A 175 -8.05 -16.36 3.53
CA ARG A 175 -9.28 -16.77 4.24
C ARG A 175 -10.42 -15.76 4.04
N VAL A 176 -10.16 -14.47 4.26
CA VAL A 176 -11.16 -13.42 4.02
C VAL A 176 -11.65 -13.41 2.56
N THR A 177 -10.73 -13.55 1.60
CA THR A 177 -11.08 -13.60 0.17
C THR A 177 -11.90 -14.86 -0.16
N PHE A 178 -11.56 -16.00 0.45
CA PHE A 178 -12.29 -17.26 0.29
C PHE A 178 -13.70 -17.16 0.88
N ASP A 179 -13.85 -16.68 2.12
CA ASP A 179 -15.14 -16.46 2.78
C ASP A 179 -16.04 -15.52 1.96
N SER A 180 -15.44 -14.44 1.43
CA SER A 180 -16.14 -13.52 0.52
C SER A 180 -16.61 -14.21 -0.76
N SER A 181 -15.78 -15.07 -1.34
CA SER A 181 -16.12 -15.85 -2.54
C SER A 181 -17.24 -16.87 -2.28
N VAL A 182 -17.27 -17.49 -1.09
CA VAL A 182 -18.34 -18.39 -0.68
C VAL A 182 -19.66 -17.64 -0.47
N ILE A 183 -19.62 -16.47 0.18
CA ILE A 183 -20.79 -15.61 0.42
C ILE A 183 -21.43 -15.15 -0.90
N TRP A 184 -20.62 -14.58 -1.80
CA TRP A 184 -21.14 -13.96 -3.02
C TRP A 184 -21.29 -14.94 -4.18
N GLY A 185 -20.50 -16.01 -4.23
CA GLY A 185 -20.52 -17.02 -5.29
C GLY A 185 -21.39 -18.24 -4.96
N LEU A 186 -20.99 -19.02 -3.95
CA LEU A 186 -21.59 -20.33 -3.67
C LEU A 186 -22.97 -20.25 -2.99
N ILE A 187 -23.08 -19.50 -1.91
CA ILE A 187 -24.33 -19.32 -1.15
C ILE A 187 -25.28 -18.40 -1.91
N GLY A 188 -24.70 -17.36 -2.52
CA GLY A 188 -25.38 -16.31 -3.23
C GLY A 188 -26.04 -15.29 -2.30
N PRO A 189 -26.18 -14.03 -2.76
CA PRO A 189 -26.70 -12.94 -1.93
C PRO A 189 -28.18 -13.13 -1.55
N GLY A 190 -28.94 -13.88 -2.34
CA GLY A 190 -30.36 -14.13 -2.06
C GLY A 190 -30.61 -14.85 -0.73
N ARG A 191 -29.73 -15.78 -0.33
CA ARG A 191 -29.91 -16.56 0.90
C ARG A 191 -29.47 -15.80 2.16
N LEU A 192 -28.47 -14.93 2.05
CA LEU A 192 -27.94 -14.15 3.17
C LEU A 192 -28.66 -12.80 3.35
N PHE A 193 -28.95 -12.12 2.24
CA PHE A 193 -29.47 -10.74 2.20
C PHE A 193 -30.92 -10.63 1.67
N GLY A 194 -31.49 -11.72 1.17
CA GLY A 194 -32.87 -11.76 0.67
C GLY A 194 -33.93 -11.80 1.78
N PRO A 195 -35.23 -11.82 1.41
CA PRO A 195 -36.33 -11.89 2.37
C PRO A 195 -36.22 -13.15 3.25
N GLY A 196 -36.12 -12.97 4.57
CA GLY A 196 -35.92 -14.05 5.54
C GLY A 196 -34.45 -14.46 5.77
N GLY A 197 -33.48 -13.81 5.12
CA GLY A 197 -32.05 -14.04 5.34
C GLY A 197 -31.55 -13.45 6.67
N LEU A 198 -30.54 -14.10 7.26
CA LEU A 198 -29.91 -13.70 8.53
C LEU A 198 -29.40 -12.25 8.53
N TYR A 199 -28.90 -11.76 7.39
CA TYR A 199 -28.30 -10.43 7.25
C TYR A 199 -29.15 -9.46 6.44
N ARG A 200 -30.46 -9.72 6.30
CA ARG A 200 -31.39 -8.83 5.58
C ARG A 200 -31.31 -7.38 6.06
N ASN A 201 -31.15 -7.18 7.37
CA ASN A 201 -31.10 -5.84 7.96
C ASN A 201 -29.85 -5.05 7.57
N LEU A 202 -28.73 -5.71 7.22
CA LEU A 202 -27.50 -5.04 6.82
C LEU A 202 -27.64 -4.35 5.46
N VAL A 203 -28.50 -4.85 4.57
CA VAL A 203 -28.73 -4.25 3.25
C VAL A 203 -29.24 -2.81 3.38
N TRP A 204 -29.99 -2.49 4.44
CA TRP A 204 -30.49 -1.14 4.69
C TRP A 204 -29.38 -0.12 4.97
N LEU A 205 -28.17 -0.57 5.34
CA LEU A 205 -27.02 0.32 5.52
C LEU A 205 -26.62 1.02 4.21
N PHE A 206 -26.98 0.49 3.04
CA PHE A 206 -26.84 1.22 1.76
C PHE A 206 -27.62 2.54 1.78
N LEU A 207 -28.87 2.52 2.27
CA LEU A 207 -29.67 3.75 2.37
C LEU A 207 -29.11 4.69 3.43
N VAL A 208 -28.65 4.16 4.55
CA VAL A 208 -27.97 4.95 5.58
C VAL A 208 -26.74 5.65 4.99
N GLY A 209 -25.92 4.93 4.23
CA GLY A 209 -24.76 5.48 3.52
C GLY A 209 -25.12 6.56 2.50
N ALA A 210 -26.23 6.39 1.76
CA ALA A 210 -26.71 7.38 0.81
C ALA A 210 -27.27 8.65 1.49
N VAL A 211 -27.90 8.49 2.66
CA VAL A 211 -28.53 9.59 3.40
C VAL A 211 -27.52 10.35 4.26
N LEU A 212 -26.53 9.70 4.86
CA LEU A 212 -25.58 10.32 5.80
C LEU A 212 -24.87 11.60 5.29
N PRO A 213 -24.50 11.75 4.00
CA PRO A 213 -23.92 12.99 3.48
C PRO A 213 -24.92 14.16 3.45
N VAL A 214 -26.23 13.89 3.34
CA VAL A 214 -27.27 14.90 3.15
C VAL A 214 -27.42 15.82 4.38
N PRO A 215 -27.53 15.30 5.62
CA PRO A 215 -27.53 16.14 6.82
C PRO A 215 -26.30 17.04 6.91
N VAL A 216 -25.10 16.52 6.61
CA VAL A 216 -23.84 17.30 6.67
C VAL A 216 -23.87 18.43 5.64
N TRP A 217 -24.35 18.15 4.43
CA TRP A 217 -24.54 19.16 3.39
C TRP A 217 -25.54 20.25 3.79
N ILE A 218 -26.70 19.88 4.34
CA ILE A 218 -27.71 20.83 4.83
C ILE A 218 -27.13 21.69 5.98
N LEU A 219 -26.47 21.07 6.95
CA LEU A 219 -25.82 21.76 8.07
C LEU A 219 -24.76 22.75 7.59
N SER A 220 -24.00 22.42 6.54
CA SER A 220 -23.01 23.32 5.95
C SER A 220 -23.65 24.56 5.31
N LYS A 221 -24.87 24.42 4.76
CA LYS A 221 -25.65 25.52 4.18
C LYS A 221 -26.31 26.41 5.22
N ILE A 222 -26.82 25.83 6.32
CA ILE A 222 -27.48 26.58 7.40
C ILE A 222 -26.45 27.36 8.25
N PHE A 223 -25.26 26.80 8.47
CA PHE A 223 -24.21 27.42 9.30
C PHE A 223 -22.96 27.79 8.49
N PRO A 224 -23.05 28.75 7.54
CA PRO A 224 -21.91 29.12 6.69
C PRO A 224 -20.74 29.74 7.48
N LYS A 225 -21.01 30.25 8.69
CA LYS A 225 -19.97 30.79 9.60
C LYS A 225 -19.07 29.69 10.20
N LYS A 226 -19.51 28.43 10.18
CA LYS A 226 -18.81 27.30 10.82
C LYS A 226 -18.12 26.44 9.75
N LYS A 227 -16.95 26.90 9.28
CA LYS A 227 -16.16 26.26 8.21
C LYS A 227 -15.79 24.78 8.46
N TRP A 228 -15.73 24.35 9.73
CA TRP A 228 -15.43 22.95 10.09
C TRP A 228 -16.49 21.94 9.64
N ILE A 229 -17.76 22.33 9.53
CA ILE A 229 -18.84 21.42 9.11
C ILE A 229 -18.67 20.98 7.66
N ALA A 230 -18.16 21.88 6.81
CA ALA A 230 -17.85 21.58 5.41
C ALA A 230 -16.63 20.65 5.24
N LEU A 231 -15.82 20.46 6.28
CA LEU A 231 -14.66 19.55 6.26
C LEU A 231 -15.03 18.10 6.63
N ILE A 232 -16.24 17.85 7.14
CA ILE A 232 -16.70 16.51 7.50
C ILE A 232 -17.04 15.76 6.20
N ASN A 233 -16.18 14.83 5.81
CA ASN A 233 -16.38 14.01 4.62
C ASN A 233 -16.82 12.59 5.02
N ILE A 234 -18.14 12.36 4.97
CA ILE A 234 -18.77 11.08 5.32
C ILE A 234 -18.21 9.92 4.48
N PRO A 235 -18.13 10.00 3.14
CA PRO A 235 -17.50 8.94 2.33
C PRO A 235 -16.10 8.54 2.80
N VAL A 236 -15.26 9.52 3.16
CA VAL A 236 -13.90 9.25 3.66
C VAL A 236 -13.92 8.53 5.01
N ILE A 237 -14.81 8.94 5.92
CA ILE A 237 -14.97 8.29 7.22
C ILE A 237 -15.47 6.85 7.05
N SER A 238 -16.47 6.63 6.19
CA SER A 238 -17.03 5.31 5.92
C SER A 238 -16.01 4.38 5.22
N TYR A 239 -15.16 4.91 4.33
CA TYR A 239 -14.10 4.14 3.70
C TYR A 239 -13.04 3.64 4.70
N GLY A 240 -12.83 4.35 5.81
CA GLY A 240 -11.92 3.92 6.87
C GLY A 240 -12.23 2.53 7.46
N PHE A 241 -13.47 2.06 7.32
CA PHE A 241 -13.92 0.74 7.78
C PHE A 241 -13.77 -0.37 6.74
N ALA A 242 -13.44 -0.05 5.48
CA ALA A 242 -13.38 -1.03 4.40
C ALA A 242 -12.28 -2.10 4.61
N GLY A 243 -11.26 -1.81 5.43
CA GLY A 243 -10.15 -2.72 5.73
C GLY A 243 -10.32 -3.59 6.97
N MET A 244 -11.50 -3.59 7.63
CA MET A 244 -11.72 -4.30 8.90
C MET A 244 -11.44 -5.82 8.82
N PRO A 245 -11.69 -6.51 7.71
CA PRO A 245 -11.13 -7.86 7.49
C PRO A 245 -9.90 -7.76 6.57
N PRO A 246 -8.69 -8.19 6.97
CA PRO A 246 -8.31 -8.92 8.20
C PRO A 246 -7.78 -8.02 9.35
N ALA A 247 -7.88 -6.69 9.26
CA ALA A 247 -7.29 -5.80 10.28
C ALA A 247 -8.02 -5.90 11.63
N THR A 248 -7.29 -6.25 12.70
CA THR A 248 -7.90 -6.36 14.03
C THR A 248 -8.31 -4.97 14.57
N PRO A 249 -9.23 -4.90 15.56
CA PRO A 249 -9.61 -3.65 16.21
C PRO A 249 -8.41 -2.87 16.78
N THR A 250 -7.37 -3.58 17.23
CA THR A 250 -6.11 -3.00 17.73
C THR A 250 -5.40 -2.17 16.66
N ASN A 251 -5.38 -2.63 15.41
CA ASN A 251 -4.78 -1.89 14.29
C ASN A 251 -5.52 -0.57 14.04
N ILE A 252 -6.85 -0.60 14.06
CA ILE A 252 -7.68 0.59 13.83
C ILE A 252 -7.52 1.61 14.97
N ALA A 253 -7.56 1.14 16.22
CA ALA A 253 -7.31 2.00 17.38
C ALA A 253 -5.92 2.67 17.31
N SER A 254 -4.91 1.91 16.90
CA SER A 254 -3.55 2.42 16.71
C SER A 254 -3.47 3.49 15.62
N TRP A 255 -4.18 3.31 14.51
CA TRP A 255 -4.26 4.33 13.44
C TRP A 255 -4.95 5.61 13.91
N ILE A 256 -6.04 5.50 14.66
CA ILE A 256 -6.76 6.67 15.21
C ILE A 256 -5.87 7.43 16.20
N ILE A 257 -5.17 6.73 17.09
CA ILE A 257 -4.27 7.34 18.08
C ILE A 257 -3.12 8.05 17.36
N THR A 258 -2.40 7.35 16.48
CA THR A 258 -1.28 7.94 15.72
C THR A 258 -1.75 9.11 14.86
N GLY A 259 -2.87 8.96 14.16
CA GLY A 259 -3.48 10.02 13.37
C GLY A 259 -3.82 11.26 14.20
N THR A 260 -4.36 11.07 15.41
CA THR A 260 -4.68 12.19 16.32
C THR A 260 -3.41 12.86 16.85
N ILE A 261 -2.40 12.11 17.25
CA ILE A 261 -1.14 12.67 17.73
C ILE A 261 -0.48 13.53 16.65
N PHE A 262 -0.27 12.98 15.45
CA PHE A 262 0.46 13.71 14.41
C PHE A 262 -0.38 14.77 13.70
N ASN A 263 -1.63 14.46 13.33
CA ASN A 263 -2.44 15.38 12.53
C ASN A 263 -3.26 16.37 13.36
N TYR A 264 -3.49 16.12 14.66
CA TYR A 264 -4.17 17.09 15.53
C TYR A 264 -3.20 17.76 16.50
N PHE A 265 -2.48 17.01 17.35
CA PHE A 265 -1.61 17.62 18.36
C PHE A 265 -0.36 18.26 17.75
N VAL A 266 0.43 17.49 16.99
CA VAL A 266 1.68 18.02 16.41
C VAL A 266 1.39 19.12 15.40
N PHE A 267 0.34 18.96 14.59
CA PHE A 267 -0.13 20.03 13.71
C PHE A 267 -0.55 21.29 14.47
N LYS A 268 -1.21 21.19 15.62
CA LYS A 268 -1.65 22.38 16.39
C LYS A 268 -0.51 23.08 17.11
N PHE A 269 0.39 22.32 17.74
CA PHE A 269 1.44 22.88 18.61
C PHE A 269 2.77 23.15 17.90
N ARG A 270 3.08 22.46 16.78
CA ARG A 270 4.37 22.55 16.07
C ARG A 270 4.20 22.51 14.54
N LYS A 271 3.40 23.43 13.99
CA LYS A 271 3.12 23.53 12.54
C LYS A 271 4.35 23.48 11.64
N GLY A 272 5.37 24.29 11.93
CA GLY A 272 6.57 24.33 11.10
C GLY A 272 7.36 23.02 11.07
N TRP A 273 7.35 22.26 12.17
CA TRP A 273 7.95 20.92 12.17
C TRP A 273 7.10 19.94 11.37
N TRP A 274 5.78 19.98 11.54
CA TRP A 274 4.84 19.10 10.85
C TRP A 274 4.95 19.26 9.33
N GLN A 275 4.92 20.49 8.82
CA GLN A 275 5.01 20.76 7.38
C GLN A 275 6.32 20.24 6.77
N LYS A 276 7.44 20.38 7.49
CA LYS A 276 8.76 20.02 6.97
C LYS A 276 9.09 18.52 7.09
N TYR A 277 8.68 17.87 8.18
CA TYR A 277 9.19 16.55 8.54
C TYR A 277 8.14 15.44 8.61
N ASN A 278 6.84 15.74 8.67
CA ASN A 278 5.82 14.70 8.89
C ASN A 278 5.80 13.64 7.77
N TYR A 279 5.86 14.06 6.50
CA TYR A 279 5.91 13.14 5.37
C TYR A 279 7.20 12.32 5.33
N VAL A 280 8.34 12.94 5.63
CA VAL A 280 9.64 12.26 5.68
C VAL A 280 9.67 11.23 6.81
N LEU A 281 9.14 11.57 7.98
CA LEU A 281 9.03 10.65 9.12
C LEU A 281 8.10 9.49 8.78
N SER A 282 6.95 9.74 8.15
CA SER A 282 6.04 8.69 7.72
C SER A 282 6.71 7.72 6.75
N ALA A 283 7.44 8.24 5.75
CA ALA A 283 8.20 7.43 4.79
C ALA A 283 9.32 6.63 5.48
N ALA A 284 10.00 7.23 6.46
CA ALA A 284 11.06 6.58 7.23
C ALA A 284 10.54 5.46 8.13
N LEU A 285 9.39 5.65 8.79
CA LEU A 285 8.75 4.62 9.61
C LEU A 285 8.32 3.42 8.75
N ASP A 286 7.71 3.68 7.60
CA ASP A 286 7.27 2.64 6.67
C ASP A 286 8.46 1.83 6.10
N ALA A 287 9.47 2.52 5.55
CA ALA A 287 10.68 1.87 5.04
C ALA A 287 11.47 1.16 6.15
N GLY A 288 11.52 1.74 7.36
CA GLY A 288 12.21 1.17 8.52
C GLY A 288 11.54 -0.11 9.01
N THR A 289 10.22 -0.14 9.12
CA THR A 289 9.47 -1.34 9.48
C THR A 289 9.63 -2.43 8.43
N ALA A 290 9.59 -2.10 7.14
CA ALA A 290 9.82 -3.07 6.07
C ALA A 290 11.22 -3.69 6.15
N PHE A 291 12.26 -2.86 6.28
CA PHE A 291 13.65 -3.32 6.41
C PHE A 291 13.84 -4.21 7.64
N MET A 292 13.36 -3.77 8.80
CA MET A 292 13.47 -4.54 10.04
C MET A 292 12.67 -5.84 9.98
N GLY A 293 11.51 -5.86 9.33
CA GLY A 293 10.72 -7.08 9.13
C GLY A 293 11.47 -8.13 8.33
N VAL A 294 12.09 -7.73 7.22
CA VAL A 294 12.94 -8.63 6.41
C VAL A 294 14.15 -9.11 7.20
N LEU A 295 14.82 -8.22 7.93
CA LEU A 295 16.00 -8.57 8.72
C LEU A 295 15.68 -9.54 9.86
N LEU A 296 14.62 -9.28 10.63
CA LEU A 296 14.17 -10.17 11.70
C LEU A 296 13.72 -11.54 11.17
N PHE A 297 13.14 -11.57 9.97
CA PHE A 297 12.79 -12.83 9.33
C PHE A 297 14.02 -13.70 9.10
N PHE A 298 15.04 -13.17 8.41
CA PHE A 298 16.26 -13.93 8.10
C PHE A 298 17.12 -14.23 9.33
N ALA A 299 17.16 -13.33 10.32
CA ALA A 299 18.00 -13.48 11.50
C ALA A 299 17.42 -14.38 12.60
N LEU A 300 16.08 -14.42 12.75
CA LEU A 300 15.41 -15.14 13.85
C LEU A 300 14.39 -16.16 13.36
N GLN A 301 13.44 -15.72 12.53
CA GLN A 301 12.29 -16.57 12.17
C GLN A 301 12.69 -17.73 11.24
N ASN A 302 13.73 -17.57 10.42
CA ASN A 302 14.28 -18.66 9.60
C ASN A 302 14.88 -19.79 10.45
N GLU A 303 15.39 -19.47 11.64
CA GLU A 303 15.91 -20.44 12.63
C GLU A 303 14.82 -20.94 13.60
N GLY A 304 13.54 -20.69 13.30
CA GLY A 304 12.42 -21.10 14.13
C GLY A 304 12.33 -20.38 15.49
N ARG A 305 13.07 -19.27 15.68
CA ARG A 305 13.04 -18.49 16.93
C ARG A 305 11.96 -17.42 16.85
N ASN A 306 10.82 -17.68 17.49
CA ASN A 306 9.72 -16.72 17.60
C ASN A 306 9.81 -15.94 18.93
N LEU A 307 9.85 -14.60 18.84
CA LEU A 307 9.76 -13.72 20.00
C LEU A 307 8.28 -13.47 20.32
N LYS A 308 7.78 -14.02 21.43
CA LYS A 308 6.42 -13.75 21.93
C LYS A 308 6.46 -12.53 22.85
N TRP A 309 5.79 -11.46 22.44
CA TRP A 309 5.57 -10.24 23.23
C TRP A 309 4.20 -9.64 22.90
N TRP A 310 3.80 -8.59 23.61
CA TRP A 310 2.46 -8.01 23.48
C TRP A 310 2.10 -7.60 22.05
N GLY A 311 3.05 -7.17 21.22
CA GLY A 311 2.80 -6.79 19.83
C GLY A 311 2.72 -7.96 18.82
N THR A 312 3.00 -9.21 19.22
CA THR A 312 2.93 -10.39 18.34
C THR A 312 1.67 -11.23 18.51
N GLU A 313 0.91 -11.01 19.58
CA GLU A 313 -0.37 -11.68 19.81
C GLU A 313 -1.47 -10.84 19.15
N PRO A 314 -2.18 -11.36 18.13
CA PRO A 314 -3.16 -10.58 17.36
C PRO A 314 -4.32 -10.09 18.23
N ASP A 315 -4.82 -10.99 19.08
CA ASP A 315 -5.91 -10.76 20.01
C ASP A 315 -5.52 -11.32 21.38
N HIS A 316 -5.39 -10.45 22.39
CA HIS A 316 -5.20 -10.85 23.79
C HIS A 316 -6.45 -11.50 24.41
N CYS A 317 -7.42 -11.91 23.57
CA CYS A 317 -8.66 -12.55 23.97
C CYS A 317 -8.77 -13.92 23.28
N PRO A 318 -8.55 -15.03 24.01
CA PRO A 318 -8.60 -16.38 23.44
C PRO A 318 -10.00 -16.79 22.95
N LEU A 319 -11.04 -16.07 23.38
CA LEU A 319 -12.43 -16.30 22.98
C LEU A 319 -12.83 -15.53 21.71
N ALA A 320 -11.96 -14.66 21.17
CA ALA A 320 -12.28 -13.84 20.00
C ALA A 320 -12.59 -14.67 18.75
N THR A 321 -12.00 -15.87 18.64
CA THR A 321 -12.22 -16.82 17.55
C THR A 321 -13.41 -17.74 17.77
N CYS A 322 -14.06 -17.70 18.93
CA CYS A 322 -15.15 -18.60 19.26
C CYS A 322 -16.47 -18.18 18.58
N PRO A 323 -17.24 -19.15 18.03
CA PRO A 323 -18.52 -18.85 17.42
C PRO A 323 -19.52 -18.39 18.49
N THR A 324 -20.18 -17.27 18.22
CA THR A 324 -21.24 -16.71 19.08
C THR A 324 -22.64 -17.15 18.67
N ALA A 325 -22.76 -17.87 17.54
CA ALA A 325 -24.04 -18.36 17.06
C ALA A 325 -24.56 -19.51 17.93
N ARG A 326 -25.83 -19.43 18.31
CA ARG A 326 -26.52 -20.51 19.05
C ARG A 326 -26.42 -21.81 18.26
N SER A 327 -26.25 -22.93 18.97
CA SER A 327 -26.17 -24.30 18.43
C SER A 327 -24.90 -24.68 17.64
N ILE A 328 -23.90 -23.80 17.52
CA ILE A 328 -22.59 -24.17 16.97
C ILE A 328 -21.67 -24.61 18.11
N VAL A 329 -21.19 -25.85 18.05
CA VAL A 329 -20.26 -26.42 19.04
C VAL A 329 -18.90 -26.56 18.41
N VAL A 330 -17.92 -25.81 18.92
CA VAL A 330 -16.51 -25.89 18.53
C VAL A 330 -15.70 -26.26 19.77
N GLN A 331 -14.76 -27.19 19.64
CA GLN A 331 -13.90 -27.61 20.75
C GLN A 331 -13.12 -26.40 21.30
N GLY A 332 -13.15 -26.21 22.62
CA GLY A 332 -12.45 -25.10 23.29
C GLY A 332 -13.24 -23.80 23.43
N CYS A 333 -14.48 -23.73 22.92
CA CYS A 333 -15.32 -22.54 22.96
C CYS A 333 -16.57 -22.71 23.85
N PRO A 334 -17.02 -21.65 24.55
CA PRO A 334 -18.24 -21.69 25.34
C PRO A 334 -19.47 -21.81 24.43
N VAL A 335 -20.36 -22.77 24.73
CA VAL A 335 -21.60 -22.96 23.97
C VAL A 335 -22.69 -22.06 24.55
N PHE A 336 -23.13 -21.07 23.77
CA PHE A 336 -24.27 -20.23 24.13
C PHE A 336 -25.58 -21.00 23.85
N LYS A 337 -26.26 -21.41 24.93
CA LYS A 337 -27.58 -22.05 24.88
C LYS A 337 -28.69 -21.06 24.55
#